data_AF-D8U9R0-F1
#
_entry.id   AF-D8U9R0-F1
#
_cell.length_a   1.000
_cell.length_b   1.000
_cell.length_c   1.000
_cell.angle_alpha   90.00
_cell.angle_beta   90.00
_cell.angle_gamma   90.00
#
_symmetry.space_group_name_H-M   'P 1'
#
loop_
_entity.id
_entity.type
_entity.pdbx_description
1 polymer ?
#
loop_
_entity_poly.entity_id
_entity_poly.type
_entity_poly.pdbx_seq_one_letter_code
_entity_poly.pdbx_strand_id
1 'polypeptide(L)'
;MSWAAVAKSATAPAAPTEAPPPSATERIAVIDANAIISGLRLELLADRLCTIPEVIAEVRDKQSRTFLSTLPFSLDIREPSDESIRAVQRFARETGDIHSLSSVDVKLLALAHTLEVAAHGTAHLRDHPVQVSPIRWFELLWYFALASVRTRPKLRSRPRPLPGWGHVSNPEEWKVVDEAPEELLTNATGGQSRIIAAVQSLSLGEPGHGLELGLG
;
A
#
# COMPACT_ATOMS: atom_id res chain seq x y z
N MET A 1 -10.55 -7.20 73.23
CA MET A 1 -9.71 -5.99 73.06
C MET A 1 -8.28 -6.44 73.21
N SER A 2 -7.28 -6.20 72.38
CA SER A 2 -7.08 -5.57 71.07
C SER A 2 -5.71 -6.07 70.62
N TRP A 3 -5.56 -6.55 69.39
CA TRP A 3 -4.31 -7.08 68.86
C TRP A 3 -3.45 -5.94 68.31
N ALA A 4 -2.14 -6.00 68.59
CA ALA A 4 -1.15 -5.01 68.21
C ALA A 4 -0.89 -5.01 66.70
N ALA A 5 -0.85 -3.81 66.10
CA ALA A 5 -0.30 -3.63 64.76
C ALA A 5 0.74 -2.51 64.78
N VAL A 6 1.98 -2.94 64.57
CA VAL A 6 3.19 -2.15 64.34
C VAL A 6 3.03 -1.36 63.05
N ALA A 7 3.12 -0.03 63.12
CA ALA A 7 3.15 0.83 61.95
C ALA A 7 4.53 0.74 61.27
N LYS A 8 4.57 0.09 60.11
CA LYS A 8 5.72 0.10 59.20
C LYS A 8 5.58 1.34 58.31
N SER A 9 6.51 2.28 58.48
CA SER A 9 6.65 3.46 57.63
C SER A 9 6.82 3.05 56.17
N ALA A 10 5.85 3.41 55.32
CA ALA A 10 5.94 3.27 53.88
C ALA A 10 6.38 4.61 53.29
N THR A 11 7.62 4.62 52.78
CA THR A 11 8.14 5.65 51.86
C THR A 11 7.26 5.71 50.63
N ALA A 12 6.72 6.89 50.32
CA ALA A 12 5.95 7.16 49.12
C ALA A 12 6.80 6.91 47.85
N PRO A 13 6.26 6.24 46.82
CA PRO A 13 6.93 6.19 45.53
C PRO A 13 6.81 7.54 44.83
N ALA A 14 7.89 7.91 44.15
CA ALA A 14 8.07 9.16 43.42
C ALA A 14 6.93 9.44 42.44
N ALA A 15 6.55 10.71 42.38
CA ALA A 15 5.62 11.28 41.43
C ALA A 15 6.01 10.91 39.98
N PRO A 16 5.03 10.66 39.09
CA PRO A 16 5.31 10.57 37.67
C PRO A 16 5.81 11.93 37.18
N THR A 17 7.00 11.94 36.58
CA THR A 17 7.55 13.08 35.84
C THR A 17 6.52 13.52 34.81
N GLU A 18 5.82 14.60 35.13
CA GLU A 18 4.92 15.31 34.26
C GLU A 18 5.72 15.82 33.05
N ALA A 19 5.41 15.27 31.88
CA ALA A 19 5.97 15.73 30.62
C ALA A 19 5.64 17.22 30.43
N PRO A 20 6.54 18.03 29.86
CA PRO A 20 6.30 19.46 29.68
C PRO A 20 5.02 19.68 28.87
N PRO A 21 4.21 20.69 29.21
CA PRO A 21 2.99 21.01 28.48
C PRO A 21 3.33 21.28 27.01
N PRO A 22 2.49 20.83 26.05
CA PRO A 22 2.75 21.03 24.63
C PRO A 22 2.81 22.54 24.34
N SER A 23 4.00 23.05 24.11
CA SER A 23 4.21 24.39 23.57
C SER A 23 3.48 24.47 22.22
N ALA A 24 2.72 25.54 22.02
CA ALA A 24 1.61 25.66 21.08
C ALA A 24 1.90 25.53 19.56
N THR A 25 3.02 24.94 19.12
CA THR A 25 3.31 24.75 17.68
C THR A 25 4.31 23.61 17.43
N GLU A 26 4.25 22.51 18.18
CA GLU A 26 5.08 21.35 17.86
C GLU A 26 4.51 20.63 16.62
N ARG A 27 5.30 20.56 15.54
CA ARG A 27 4.90 19.79 14.36
C ARG A 27 5.19 18.32 14.62
N ILE A 28 4.13 17.51 14.64
CA ILE A 28 4.22 16.07 14.82
C ILE A 28 4.00 15.40 13.48
N ALA A 29 4.91 14.52 13.06
CA ALA A 29 4.73 13.70 11.87
C ALA A 29 4.69 12.20 12.22
N VAL A 30 3.73 11.51 11.62
CA VAL A 30 3.63 10.05 11.66
C VAL A 30 4.39 9.47 10.47
N ILE A 31 5.32 8.56 10.75
CA ILE A 31 6.26 8.02 9.77
C ILE A 31 5.88 6.60 9.36
N ASP A 32 5.69 6.43 8.06
CA ASP A 32 5.45 5.16 7.38
C ASP A 32 6.76 4.47 6.97
N ALA A 33 6.71 3.16 6.70
CA ALA A 33 7.83 2.35 6.24
C ALA A 33 8.48 2.94 4.98
N ASN A 34 7.67 3.40 4.02
CA ASN A 34 8.20 3.94 2.77
C ASN A 34 9.01 5.23 2.97
N ALA A 35 8.64 6.05 3.97
CA ALA A 35 9.39 7.26 4.31
C ALA A 35 10.78 6.94 4.88
N ILE A 36 10.90 5.84 5.62
CA ILE A 36 12.18 5.32 6.14
C ILE A 36 13.02 4.72 5.01
N ILE A 37 12.41 3.89 4.16
CA ILE A 37 13.08 3.21 3.03
C ILE A 37 13.61 4.23 2.01
N SER A 38 12.86 5.29 1.76
CA SER A 38 13.24 6.36 0.82
C SER A 38 14.37 7.26 1.35
N GLY A 39 14.76 7.15 2.63
CA GLY A 39 15.81 7.97 3.23
C GLY A 39 15.47 9.45 3.30
N LEU A 40 14.20 9.79 3.53
CA LEU A 40 13.76 11.18 3.65
C LEU A 40 14.43 11.87 4.84
N ARG A 41 14.77 13.16 4.67
CA ARG A 41 15.31 13.98 5.76
C ARG A 41 14.22 14.38 6.74
N LEU A 42 13.88 13.47 7.66
CA LEU A 42 12.82 13.65 8.65
C LEU A 42 13.03 14.87 9.57
N GLU A 43 14.30 15.27 9.78
CA GLU A 43 14.73 16.45 10.55
C GLU A 43 14.05 17.76 10.11
N LEU A 44 13.74 17.87 8.81
CA LEU A 44 13.21 19.10 8.24
C LEU A 44 11.68 19.13 8.24
N LEU A 45 11.03 17.98 8.47
CA LEU A 45 9.59 17.82 8.33
C LEU A 45 8.84 18.14 9.62
N ALA A 46 9.37 17.69 10.76
CA ALA A 46 8.68 17.76 12.04
C ALA A 46 9.68 17.86 13.19
N ASP A 47 9.22 18.49 14.26
CA ASP A 47 9.96 18.60 15.51
C ASP A 47 9.89 17.28 16.29
N ARG A 48 8.77 16.57 16.13
CA ARG A 48 8.52 15.27 16.75
C ARG A 48 8.07 14.22 15.73
N LEU A 49 8.67 13.04 15.81
CA LEU A 49 8.45 11.96 14.87
C LEU A 49 7.92 10.74 15.59
N CYS A 50 6.77 10.24 15.14
CA CYS A 50 6.07 9.11 15.74
C CYS A 50 5.92 7.98 14.74
N THR A 51 6.00 6.73 15.18
CA THR A 51 5.69 5.55 14.37
C THR A 51 5.14 4.42 15.23
N ILE A 52 4.70 3.34 14.58
CA ILE A 52 4.23 2.12 15.24
C ILE A 52 5.32 1.04 15.24
N PRO A 53 5.33 0.14 16.23
CA PRO A 53 6.35 -0.91 16.32
C PRO A 53 6.35 -1.85 15.11
N GLU A 54 5.19 -2.04 14.48
CA GLU A 54 5.02 -2.93 13.32
C GLU A 54 5.77 -2.43 12.08
N VAL A 55 5.79 -1.11 11.86
CA VAL A 55 6.57 -0.49 10.77
C VAL A 55 8.06 -0.72 10.98
N ILE A 56 8.55 -0.60 12.22
CA ILE A 56 9.95 -0.89 12.53
C ILE A 56 10.29 -2.36 12.28
N ALA A 57 9.35 -3.28 12.55
CA ALA A 57 9.53 -4.71 12.30
C ALA A 57 9.49 -5.07 10.79
N GLU A 58 8.77 -4.29 10.00
CA GLU A 58 8.70 -4.42 8.54
C GLU A 58 10.00 -3.94 7.87
N VAL A 59 10.60 -2.87 8.39
CA VAL A 59 11.86 -2.31 7.88
C VAL A 59 13.05 -3.21 8.22
N ARG A 60 13.32 -4.18 7.34
CA ARG A 60 14.41 -5.16 7.49
C ARG A 60 15.68 -4.83 6.71
N ASP A 61 15.64 -3.79 5.87
CA ASP A 61 16.74 -3.44 4.98
C ASP A 61 17.95 -2.86 5.73
N LYS A 62 19.18 -3.21 5.29
CA LYS A 62 20.42 -2.81 5.95
C LYS A 62 20.64 -1.28 5.90
N GLN A 63 20.30 -0.64 4.78
CA GLN A 63 20.44 0.81 4.65
C GLN A 63 19.43 1.52 5.55
N SER A 64 18.19 1.04 5.58
CA SER A 64 17.14 1.60 6.42
C SER A 64 17.45 1.47 7.92
N ARG A 65 18.01 0.33 8.36
CA ARG A 65 18.46 0.16 9.76
C ARG A 65 19.63 1.08 10.13
N THR A 66 20.56 1.28 9.19
CA THR A 66 21.68 2.21 9.37
C THR A 66 21.17 3.64 9.47
N PHE A 67 20.20 4.02 8.62
CA PHE A 67 19.54 5.31 8.67
C PHE A 67 18.89 5.54 10.04
N LEU A 68 18.07 4.60 10.52
CA LEU A 68 17.45 4.66 11.85
C LEU A 68 18.48 4.82 12.99
N SER A 69 19.62 4.14 12.92
CA SER A 69 20.69 4.27 13.93
C SER A 69 21.48 5.58 13.86
N THR A 70 21.42 6.27 12.72
CA THR A 70 22.16 7.52 12.47
C THR A 70 21.28 8.75 12.73
N LEU A 71 19.98 8.57 13.01
CA LEU A 71 19.06 9.68 13.25
C LEU A 71 19.51 10.49 14.48
N PRO A 72 19.71 11.82 14.35
CA PRO A 72 20.13 12.66 15.46
C PRO A 72 19.00 13.01 16.44
N PHE A 73 17.78 12.54 16.19
CA PHE A 73 16.59 12.80 17.00
C PHE A 73 15.88 11.48 17.35
N SER A 74 15.05 11.53 18.39
CA SER A 74 14.33 10.37 18.91
C SER A 74 13.08 10.09 18.09
N LEU A 75 12.96 8.87 17.55
CA LEU A 75 11.74 8.36 16.94
C LEU A 75 10.86 7.75 18.04
N ASP A 76 9.69 8.34 18.28
CA ASP A 76 8.74 7.88 19.29
C ASP A 76 7.93 6.70 18.75
N ILE A 77 8.12 5.53 19.34
CA ILE A 77 7.31 4.35 19.03
C ILE A 77 6.09 4.37 19.95
N ARG A 78 4.90 4.48 19.35
CA ARG A 78 3.63 4.58 20.06
C ARG A 78 2.57 3.70 19.42
N GLU A 79 1.68 3.17 20.25
CA GLU A 79 0.51 2.43 19.78
C GLU A 79 -0.71 3.36 19.70
N PRO A 80 -1.55 3.20 18.66
CA PRO A 80 -2.78 3.97 18.53
C PRO A 80 -3.83 3.54 19.56
N SER A 81 -4.78 4.43 19.84
CA SER A 81 -5.95 4.12 20.65
C SER A 81 -6.96 3.26 19.89
N ASP A 82 -7.59 2.29 20.57
CA ASP A 82 -8.63 1.42 19.95
C ASP A 82 -9.81 2.21 19.39
N GLU A 83 -10.15 3.34 20.01
CA GLU A 83 -11.20 4.25 19.53
C GLU A 83 -10.85 4.83 18.16
N SER A 84 -9.62 5.32 18.01
CA SER A 84 -9.12 5.84 16.73
C SER A 84 -9.05 4.77 15.65
N ILE A 85 -8.66 3.54 16.00
CA ILE A 85 -8.67 2.42 15.04
C ILE A 85 -10.10 2.19 14.50
N ARG A 86 -11.09 2.16 15.39
CA ARG A 86 -12.50 1.97 14.99
C ARG A 86 -13.04 3.12 14.16
N ALA A 87 -12.66 4.36 14.50
CA ALA A 87 -13.04 5.55 13.74
C ALA A 87 -12.50 5.49 12.30
N VAL A 88 -11.19 5.22 12.15
CA VAL A 88 -10.55 5.08 10.83
C VAL A 88 -11.13 3.92 10.03
N GLN A 89 -11.35 2.75 10.64
CA GLN A 89 -11.97 1.62 9.95
C GLN A 89 -13.38 1.92 9.45
N ARG A 90 -14.18 2.64 10.24
CA ARG A 90 -15.51 3.07 9.83
C ARG A 90 -15.42 4.04 8.65
N PHE A 91 -14.57 5.04 8.76
CA PHE A 91 -14.38 6.04 7.71
C PHE A 91 -13.88 5.41 6.41
N ALA A 92 -12.88 4.52 6.48
CA ALA A 92 -12.35 3.81 5.32
C ALA A 92 -13.39 2.87 4.67
N ARG A 93 -14.33 2.32 5.45
CA ARG A 93 -15.44 1.53 4.90
C ARG A 93 -16.44 2.40 4.15
N GLU A 94 -16.69 3.61 4.63
CA GLU A 94 -17.58 4.57 3.97
C GLU A 94 -16.95 5.15 2.69
N THR A 95 -15.63 5.38 2.68
CA THR A 95 -14.90 5.83 1.48
C THR A 95 -14.69 4.70 0.45
N GLY A 96 -14.64 3.45 0.92
CA GLY A 96 -14.40 2.26 0.08
C GLY A 96 -12.94 1.77 0.06
N ASP A 97 -12.03 2.48 0.72
CA ASP A 97 -10.59 2.18 0.74
C ASP A 97 -10.20 1.00 1.66
N ILE A 98 -11.14 0.48 2.45
CA ILE A 98 -10.88 -0.56 3.46
C ILE A 98 -10.21 -1.83 2.90
N HIS A 99 -10.43 -2.16 1.62
CA HIS A 99 -9.84 -3.33 0.98
C HIS A 99 -8.42 -3.07 0.45
N SER A 100 -8.06 -1.80 0.26
CA SER A 100 -6.75 -1.39 -0.25
C SER A 100 -5.76 -1.06 0.87
N LEU A 101 -6.27 -0.73 2.06
CA LEU A 101 -5.45 -0.43 3.24
C LEU A 101 -5.05 -1.72 3.96
N SER A 102 -3.77 -1.88 4.26
CA SER A 102 -3.28 -2.97 5.10
C SER A 102 -3.60 -2.74 6.59
N SER A 103 -3.43 -3.77 7.42
CA SER A 103 -3.57 -3.63 8.87
C SER A 103 -2.60 -2.62 9.49
N VAL A 104 -1.40 -2.50 8.90
CA VAL A 104 -0.35 -1.56 9.32
C VAL A 104 -0.75 -0.13 8.95
N ASP A 105 -1.26 0.07 7.73
CA ASP A 105 -1.75 1.38 7.26
C ASP A 105 -2.91 1.90 8.12
N VAL A 106 -3.87 1.03 8.46
CA VAL A 106 -4.99 1.39 9.34
C VAL A 106 -4.49 1.86 10.71
N LYS A 107 -3.46 1.22 11.26
CA LYS A 107 -2.87 1.61 12.55
C LYS A 107 -2.07 2.90 12.47
N LEU A 108 -1.35 3.14 11.38
CA LEU A 108 -0.67 4.41 11.13
C LEU A 108 -1.67 5.57 11.05
N LEU A 109 -2.75 5.39 10.29
CA LEU A 109 -3.84 6.38 10.21
C LEU A 109 -4.50 6.59 11.58
N ALA A 110 -4.71 5.52 12.36
CA ALA A 110 -5.25 5.62 13.72
C ALA A 110 -4.30 6.34 14.69
N LEU A 111 -2.99 6.19 14.51
CA LEU A 111 -1.99 6.90 15.30
C LEU A 111 -2.04 8.40 14.99
N ALA A 112 -2.13 8.76 13.70
CA ALA A 112 -2.30 10.14 13.27
C ALA A 112 -3.59 10.74 13.86
N HIS A 113 -4.71 10.02 13.78
CA HIS A 113 -5.97 10.44 14.39
C HIS A 113 -5.86 10.62 15.92
N THR A 114 -5.19 9.70 16.62
CA THR A 114 -5.00 9.80 18.08
C THR A 114 -4.20 11.06 18.46
N LEU A 115 -3.13 11.34 17.72
CA LEU A 115 -2.28 12.51 17.97
C LEU A 115 -3.02 13.82 17.66
N GLU A 116 -3.81 13.83 16.59
CA GLU A 116 -4.61 14.99 16.19
C GLU A 116 -5.68 15.31 17.23
N VAL A 117 -6.41 14.30 17.69
CA VAL A 117 -7.42 14.46 18.76
C VAL A 117 -6.77 14.93 20.06
N ALA A 118 -5.59 14.41 20.40
CA ALA A 118 -4.87 14.85 21.60
C ALA A 118 -4.37 16.30 21.51
N ALA A 119 -3.97 16.78 20.33
CA ALA A 119 -3.41 18.11 20.14
C ALA A 119 -4.48 19.19 19.88
N HIS A 120 -5.44 18.92 19.00
CA HIS A 120 -6.40 19.90 18.48
C HIS A 120 -7.88 19.53 18.75
N GLY A 121 -8.13 18.36 19.34
CA GLY A 121 -9.49 17.85 19.57
C GLY A 121 -10.17 17.35 18.29
N THR A 122 -11.48 17.10 18.38
CA THR A 122 -12.26 16.49 17.29
C THR A 122 -13.04 17.49 16.43
N ALA A 123 -13.08 18.77 16.80
CA ALA A 123 -13.99 19.76 16.19
C ALA A 123 -13.78 19.99 14.68
N HIS A 124 -12.58 19.73 14.17
CA HIS A 124 -12.22 19.91 12.75
C HIS A 124 -12.23 18.59 11.95
N LEU A 125 -12.35 17.45 12.63
CA LEU A 125 -12.41 16.13 12.02
C LEU A 125 -13.84 15.85 11.55
N ARG A 126 -13.95 15.12 10.43
CA ARG A 126 -15.25 14.70 9.89
C ARG A 126 -15.52 13.27 10.27
N ASP A 127 -16.74 13.00 10.72
CA ASP A 127 -17.18 11.64 11.03
C ASP A 127 -17.48 10.81 9.76
N HIS A 128 -17.84 11.51 8.67
CA HIS A 128 -18.23 10.89 7.41
C HIS A 128 -17.48 11.54 6.23
N PRO A 129 -17.14 10.76 5.18
CA PRO A 129 -16.50 11.30 4.00
C PRO A 129 -17.44 12.26 3.27
N VAL A 130 -16.85 13.25 2.59
CA VAL A 130 -17.62 14.17 1.75
C VAL A 130 -18.21 13.36 0.60
N GLN A 131 -19.53 13.29 0.56
CA GLN A 131 -20.25 12.66 -0.53
C GLN A 131 -19.95 13.44 -1.81
N VAL A 132 -19.18 12.84 -2.73
CA VAL A 132 -19.02 13.37 -4.08
C VAL A 132 -20.36 13.24 -4.79
N SER A 133 -21.17 14.30 -4.73
CA SER A 133 -22.41 14.37 -5.49
C SER A 133 -22.05 14.19 -6.97
N PRO A 134 -22.64 13.22 -7.70
CA PRO A 134 -22.30 12.97 -9.09
C PRO A 134 -22.70 14.11 -10.05
N ILE A 135 -23.23 15.22 -9.51
CA ILE A 135 -24.02 16.25 -10.18
C ILE A 135 -23.19 17.11 -11.17
N ARG A 136 -21.87 16.94 -11.26
CA ARG A 136 -21.06 17.64 -12.28
C ARG A 136 -20.17 16.78 -13.12
N TRP A 137 -20.24 15.45 -13.01
CA TRP A 137 -19.47 14.60 -13.92
C TRP A 137 -19.94 14.79 -15.36
N PHE A 138 -21.26 14.87 -15.58
CA PHE A 138 -21.82 15.16 -16.91
C PHE A 138 -21.56 16.60 -17.37
N GLU A 139 -21.61 17.60 -16.49
CA GLU A 139 -21.29 18.99 -16.88
C GLU A 139 -19.79 19.19 -17.15
N LEU A 140 -18.89 18.54 -16.40
CA LEU A 140 -17.46 18.56 -16.67
C LEU A 140 -17.13 17.80 -17.95
N LEU A 141 -17.72 16.63 -18.17
CA LEU A 141 -17.58 15.90 -19.44
C LEU A 141 -18.11 16.73 -20.61
N TRP A 142 -19.25 17.39 -20.46
CA TRP A 142 -19.83 18.28 -21.46
C TRP A 142 -18.95 19.52 -21.69
N TYR A 143 -18.42 20.13 -20.64
CA TYR A 143 -17.50 21.27 -20.72
C TYR A 143 -16.17 20.89 -21.39
N PHE A 144 -15.58 19.73 -21.09
CA PHE A 144 -14.40 19.21 -21.80
C PHE A 144 -14.70 18.84 -23.27
N ALA A 145 -15.89 18.30 -23.54
CA ALA A 145 -16.34 18.01 -24.91
C ALA A 145 -16.59 19.27 -25.74
N LEU A 146 -17.14 20.34 -25.14
CA LEU A 146 -17.35 21.64 -25.79
C LEU A 146 -16.08 22.49 -25.88
N ALA A 147 -15.20 22.42 -24.87
CA ALA A 147 -13.90 23.07 -24.85
C ALA A 147 -12.89 22.41 -25.81
N SER A 148 -13.27 21.28 -26.44
CA SER A 148 -12.59 20.75 -27.63
C SER A 148 -12.88 21.65 -28.85
N VAL A 149 -12.39 22.89 -28.77
CA VAL A 149 -12.35 23.86 -29.87
C VAL A 149 -11.33 23.36 -30.89
N ARG A 150 -11.84 22.91 -32.05
CA ARG A 150 -11.18 22.87 -33.36
C ARG A 150 -9.66 22.62 -33.35
N THR A 151 -9.23 21.45 -32.88
CA THR A 151 -7.99 20.89 -33.46
C THR A 151 -8.36 20.23 -34.78
N ARG A 152 -7.76 20.70 -35.89
CA ARG A 152 -7.81 20.06 -37.21
C ARG A 152 -7.74 18.52 -37.03
N PRO A 153 -8.45 17.72 -37.82
CA PRO A 153 -8.37 16.27 -37.69
C PRO A 153 -6.93 15.85 -38.02
N LYS A 154 -6.10 15.69 -36.99
CA LYS A 154 -4.91 14.87 -37.11
C LYS A 154 -5.46 13.47 -37.31
N LEU A 155 -5.30 12.97 -38.53
CA LEU A 155 -5.39 11.56 -38.87
C LEU A 155 -5.01 10.74 -37.63
N ARG A 156 -5.98 10.01 -37.07
CA ARG A 156 -5.83 9.25 -35.83
C ARG A 156 -4.58 8.40 -35.92
N SER A 157 -3.49 8.89 -35.34
CA SER A 157 -2.29 8.10 -35.15
C SER A 157 -2.68 7.05 -34.13
N ARG A 158 -2.53 5.78 -34.46
CA ARG A 158 -2.70 4.67 -33.51
C ARG A 158 -2.03 5.05 -32.18
N PRO A 159 -2.67 4.80 -31.02
CA PRO A 159 -2.04 5.08 -29.74
C PRO A 159 -0.68 4.41 -29.72
N ARG A 160 0.39 5.18 -29.46
CA ARG A 160 1.73 4.60 -29.35
C ARG A 160 1.70 3.62 -28.17
N PRO A 161 2.12 2.37 -28.36
CA PRO A 161 2.21 1.43 -27.24
C PRO A 161 3.15 2.00 -26.17
N LEU A 162 2.80 1.76 -24.91
CA LEU A 162 3.62 2.16 -23.77
C LEU A 162 5.00 1.49 -23.88
N PRO A 163 6.09 2.17 -23.48
CA PRO A 163 7.43 1.59 -23.55
C PRO A 163 7.48 0.29 -22.74
N GLY A 164 7.78 -0.83 -23.40
CA GLY A 164 7.85 -2.16 -22.78
C GLY A 164 6.53 -2.94 -22.74
N TRP A 165 5.43 -2.42 -23.28
CA TRP A 165 4.13 -3.08 -23.27
C TRP A 165 3.64 -3.32 -24.71
N GLY A 166 3.26 -4.57 -25.03
CA GLY A 166 2.66 -4.94 -26.33
C GLY A 166 3.58 -5.65 -27.34
N HIS A 167 4.82 -6.01 -26.98
CA HIS A 167 5.62 -6.93 -27.80
C HIS A 167 5.56 -8.35 -27.23
N VAL A 168 4.62 -9.14 -27.72
CA VAL A 168 4.55 -10.57 -27.42
C VAL A 168 5.32 -11.29 -28.52
N SER A 169 6.39 -11.99 -28.17
CA SER A 169 7.28 -12.64 -29.15
C SER A 169 6.60 -13.76 -29.95
N ASN A 170 5.49 -14.30 -29.45
CA ASN A 170 4.72 -15.35 -30.11
C ASN A 170 3.21 -15.06 -30.08
N PRO A 171 2.69 -14.19 -30.98
CA PRO A 171 1.30 -13.78 -30.97
C PRO A 171 0.31 -14.90 -31.39
N GLU A 172 0.78 -15.92 -32.11
CA GLU A 172 -0.09 -17.01 -32.57
C GLU A 172 -0.45 -17.99 -31.44
N GLU A 173 0.43 -18.18 -30.45
CA GLU A 173 0.13 -19.02 -29.27
C GLU A 173 -1.01 -18.45 -28.42
N TRP A 174 -1.16 -17.12 -28.37
CA TRP A 174 -2.19 -16.47 -27.58
C TRP A 174 -3.56 -16.49 -28.27
N LYS A 175 -3.59 -16.50 -29.61
CA LYS A 175 -4.85 -16.68 -30.34
C LYS A 175 -5.49 -18.03 -30.07
N VAL A 176 -4.69 -19.09 -29.90
CA VAL A 176 -5.21 -20.44 -29.60
C VAL A 176 -5.90 -20.48 -28.23
N VAL A 177 -5.46 -19.65 -27.29
CA VAL A 177 -6.09 -19.53 -25.97
C VAL A 177 -7.37 -18.70 -26.03
N ASP A 178 -7.38 -17.62 -26.83
CA ASP A 178 -8.56 -16.77 -27.03
C ASP A 178 -9.66 -17.44 -27.87
N GLU A 179 -9.29 -18.34 -28.80
CA GLU A 179 -10.21 -19.10 -29.66
C GLU A 179 -10.57 -20.47 -29.07
N ALA A 180 -10.03 -20.84 -27.91
CA ALA A 180 -10.35 -22.13 -27.29
C ALA A 180 -11.84 -22.18 -26.91
N PRO A 181 -12.59 -23.22 -27.33
CA PRO A 181 -13.99 -23.37 -26.94
C PRO A 181 -14.10 -23.49 -25.42
N GLU A 182 -15.07 -22.78 -24.82
CA GLU A 182 -15.26 -22.68 -23.37
C GLU A 182 -15.41 -24.04 -22.65
N GLU A 183 -15.75 -25.11 -23.38
CA GLU A 183 -15.82 -26.48 -22.87
C GLU A 183 -14.47 -27.08 -22.42
N LEU A 184 -13.33 -26.50 -22.85
CA LEU A 184 -12.00 -26.89 -22.36
C LEU A 184 -11.60 -26.21 -21.03
N LEU A 185 -12.26 -25.11 -20.67
CA LEU A 185 -11.97 -24.36 -19.45
C LEU A 185 -12.67 -24.95 -18.21
N THR A 186 -13.75 -25.72 -18.40
CA THR A 186 -14.63 -26.19 -17.31
C THR A 186 -14.29 -27.56 -16.73
N ASN A 187 -13.41 -28.35 -17.36
CA ASN A 187 -13.07 -29.70 -16.90
C ASN A 187 -11.83 -29.79 -15.98
N ALA A 188 -11.40 -28.66 -15.40
CA ALA A 188 -10.21 -28.56 -14.56
C ALA A 188 -10.44 -28.92 -13.07
N THR A 189 -11.16 -30.02 -12.77
CA THR A 189 -11.25 -30.55 -11.38
C THR A 189 -10.37 -31.78 -11.16
N GLY A 190 -9.32 -31.98 -11.96
CA GLY A 190 -8.50 -33.18 -11.87
C GLY A 190 -7.04 -32.96 -12.24
N GLY A 191 -6.27 -32.38 -11.31
CA GLY A 191 -4.88 -32.74 -10.93
C GLY A 191 -3.77 -32.95 -11.97
N GLN A 192 -4.00 -32.89 -13.28
CA GLN A 192 -2.97 -33.10 -14.30
C GLN A 192 -3.20 -32.15 -15.47
N SER A 193 -2.45 -31.04 -15.48
CA SER A 193 -2.46 -30.04 -16.54
C SER A 193 -2.01 -30.67 -17.87
N ARG A 194 -2.96 -30.91 -18.78
CA ARG A 194 -2.71 -31.43 -20.14
C ARG A 194 -1.91 -30.48 -21.04
N ILE A 195 -1.70 -29.23 -20.62
CA ILE A 195 -0.86 -28.24 -21.31
C ILE A 195 0.56 -28.78 -21.51
N ILE A 196 1.10 -29.52 -20.53
CA ILE A 196 2.44 -30.13 -20.65
C ILE A 196 2.43 -31.34 -21.61
N ALA A 197 1.34 -32.11 -21.65
CA ALA A 197 1.24 -33.31 -22.48
C ALA A 197 1.11 -32.98 -23.98
N ALA A 198 0.37 -31.93 -24.33
CA ALA A 198 0.26 -31.48 -25.73
C ALA A 198 1.59 -30.91 -26.25
N VAL A 199 2.31 -30.14 -25.42
CA VAL A 199 3.65 -29.60 -25.76
C VAL A 199 4.68 -30.71 -25.96
N GLN A 200 4.67 -31.78 -25.14
CA GLN A 200 5.58 -32.92 -25.32
C GLN A 200 5.31 -33.72 -26.59
N SER A 201 4.05 -33.80 -27.05
CA SER A 201 3.71 -34.55 -28.28
C SER A 201 4.20 -33.90 -29.57
N LEU A 202 4.58 -32.62 -29.55
CA LEU A 202 5.12 -31.90 -30.71
C LEU A 202 6.65 -32.01 -30.85
N SER A 203 7.35 -32.61 -29.88
CA SER A 203 8.82 -32.63 -29.86
C SER A 203 9.45 -33.99 -30.20
N LEU A 204 8.68 -34.98 -30.66
CA LEU A 204 9.22 -36.30 -30.99
C LEU A 204 8.68 -36.86 -32.33
N GLY A 205 9.53 -36.79 -33.35
CA GLY A 205 9.52 -37.62 -34.56
C GLY A 205 9.93 -36.82 -35.80
N GLU A 206 10.97 -37.15 -36.57
CA GLU A 206 11.95 -38.24 -36.60
C GLU A 206 13.16 -37.77 -37.45
N PRO A 207 14.31 -38.46 -37.41
CA PRO A 207 15.54 -38.17 -38.14
C PRO A 207 15.62 -38.87 -39.51
N GLY A 208 16.43 -38.32 -40.41
CA GLY A 208 17.08 -39.09 -41.49
C GLY A 208 16.72 -38.72 -42.93
N HIS A 209 17.64 -38.06 -43.62
CA HIS A 209 17.92 -38.39 -45.02
C HIS A 209 19.43 -38.49 -45.22
N GLY A 210 19.83 -39.67 -45.70
CA GLY A 210 21.19 -40.13 -45.79
C GLY A 210 22.01 -39.55 -46.93
N LEU A 211 23.29 -39.88 -46.82
CA LEU A 211 24.40 -39.71 -47.74
C LEU A 211 24.10 -40.22 -49.16
N GLU A 212 24.53 -39.47 -50.18
CA GLU A 212 25.10 -40.08 -51.38
C GLU A 212 26.27 -39.23 -51.90
N LEU A 213 27.44 -39.86 -51.96
CA LEU A 213 28.68 -39.37 -52.54
C LEU A 213 28.66 -39.66 -54.04
N GLY A 214 29.11 -38.71 -54.86
CA GLY A 214 29.34 -38.93 -56.29
C GLY A 214 30.40 -38.00 -56.84
N LEU A 215 31.60 -38.55 -57.07
CA LEU A 215 32.78 -37.94 -57.65
C LEU A 215 32.57 -37.55 -59.13
N GLY A 216 33.25 -36.48 -59.57
CA GLY A 216 33.37 -36.08 -60.98
C GLY A 216 33.85 -34.65 -61.13
#